data_AF-A0A9P5T7D6-F1
#
_entry.id   AF-A0A9P5T7D6-F1
#
_cell.length_a   1.000
_cell.length_b   1.000
_cell.length_c   1.000
_cell.angle_alpha   90.00
_cell.angle_beta   90.00
_cell.angle_gamma   90.00
#
_symmetry.space_group_name_H-M   'P 1'
#
loop_
_entity.id
_entity.type
_entity.pdbx_description
1 polymer ?
#
loop_
_entity_poly.entity_id
_entity_poly.type
_entity_poly.pdbx_seq_one_letter_code
_entity_poly.pdbx_strand_id
1 'polypeptide(L)'
;WTKQNNMAMGNIVLHTNTSIQQEIAELTAAETMWNQLLTKYGTPTVTGVFRDFKEALNICIKADGHPGNQIDRMVTAFQQCAASSILVPKQLQAMILLAAMP
;
A
#
# COMPACT_ATOMS: atom_id res chain seq x y z
N TRP A 1 2.26 28.79 -14.41
CA TRP A 1 2.54 27.44 -14.91
C TRP A 1 3.97 26.98 -14.58
N THR A 2 5.02 27.52 -15.21
CA THR A 2 6.43 27.05 -15.02
C THR A 2 6.93 27.11 -13.57
N LYS A 3 6.60 28.18 -12.83
CA LYS A 3 6.96 28.31 -11.40
C LYS A 3 6.34 27.23 -10.53
N GLN A 4 5.07 26.89 -10.77
CA GLN A 4 4.36 25.85 -10.01
C GLN A 4 4.88 24.46 -10.36
N ASN A 5 5.20 24.21 -11.63
CA ASN A 5 5.85 22.97 -12.06
C ASN A 5 7.19 22.79 -11.34
N ASN A 6 8.06 23.81 -11.33
CA ASN A 6 9.36 23.72 -10.65
C ASN A 6 9.23 23.52 -9.14
N MET A 7 8.24 24.16 -8.50
CA MET A 7 7.95 23.91 -7.08
C MET A 7 7.50 22.47 -6.83
N ALA A 8 6.65 21.91 -7.69
CA ALA A 8 6.20 20.53 -7.58
C ALA A 8 7.36 19.53 -7.78
N MET A 9 8.24 19.76 -8.77
CA MET A 9 9.43 18.93 -8.98
C MET A 9 10.34 18.94 -7.74
N GLY A 10 10.63 20.13 -7.20
CA GLY A 10 11.45 20.27 -6.01
C GLY A 10 10.85 19.53 -4.80
N ASN A 11 9.53 19.60 -4.64
CA ASN A 11 8.83 18.87 -3.58
C ASN A 11 8.97 17.35 -3.75
N ILE A 12 8.73 16.83 -4.97
CA ILE A 12 8.90 15.40 -5.28
C ILE A 12 10.32 14.93 -4.96
N VAL A 13 11.34 15.69 -5.37
CA VAL A 13 12.76 15.38 -5.13
C VAL A 13 13.08 15.34 -3.64
N LEU A 14 12.58 16.29 -2.84
CA LEU A 14 12.83 16.34 -1.40
C LEU A 14 12.29 15.11 -0.65
N HIS A 15 11.21 14.50 -1.16
CA HIS A 15 10.59 13.32 -0.58
C HIS A 15 11.06 12.00 -1.18
N THR A 16 11.99 12.01 -2.14
CA THR A 16 12.54 10.80 -2.75
C THR A 16 13.99 10.55 -2.34
N ASN A 17 14.36 9.27 -2.24
CA ASN A 17 15.73 8.85 -1.95
C ASN A 17 16.67 9.17 -3.13
N THR A 18 17.94 9.43 -2.87
CA THR A 18 18.99 9.82 -3.83
C THR A 18 19.09 8.90 -5.05
N SER A 19 18.89 7.59 -4.91
CA SER A 19 18.85 6.67 -6.07
C SER A 19 17.66 6.92 -7.00
N ILE A 20 16.51 7.29 -6.45
CA ILE A 20 15.30 7.59 -7.24
C ILE A 20 15.42 8.97 -7.86
N GLN A 21 16.04 9.92 -7.14
CA GLN A 21 16.35 11.26 -7.65
C GLN A 21 17.18 11.22 -8.93
N GLN A 22 18.21 10.36 -9.00
CA GLN A 22 19.02 10.18 -10.21
C GLN A 22 18.18 9.68 -11.39
N GLU A 23 17.17 8.86 -11.13
CA GLU A 23 16.32 8.27 -12.15
C GLU A 23 15.30 9.26 -12.73
N ILE A 24 14.85 10.22 -11.92
CA ILE A 24 13.90 11.27 -12.32
C ILE A 24 14.59 12.60 -12.67
N ALA A 25 15.91 12.69 -12.56
CA ALA A 25 16.68 13.93 -12.77
C ALA A 25 16.61 14.46 -14.21
N GLU A 26 16.42 13.58 -15.19
CA GLU A 26 16.33 13.97 -16.61
C GLU A 26 14.93 14.47 -17.01
N LEU A 27 13.95 14.39 -16.10
CA LEU A 27 12.58 14.80 -16.38
C LEU A 27 12.37 16.29 -16.09
N THR A 28 11.76 16.99 -17.04
CA THR A 28 11.54 18.45 -16.99
C THR A 28 10.12 18.85 -16.57
N ALA A 29 9.23 17.89 -16.37
CA ALA A 29 7.85 18.10 -15.97
C ALA A 29 7.50 17.28 -14.72
N ALA A 30 6.93 17.97 -13.72
CA ALA A 30 6.52 17.36 -12.44
C ALA A 30 5.47 16.26 -12.63
N GLU A 31 4.56 16.45 -13.59
CA GLU A 31 3.57 15.44 -13.96
C GLU A 31 4.24 14.15 -14.46
N THR A 32 5.26 14.28 -15.30
CA THR A 32 6.01 13.13 -15.83
C THR A 32 6.78 12.43 -14.72
N MET A 33 7.43 13.19 -13.82
CA MET A 33 8.10 12.63 -12.63
C MET A 33 7.12 11.84 -11.76
N TRP A 34 5.95 12.42 -11.47
CA TRP A 34 4.93 11.78 -10.67
C TRP A 34 4.36 10.51 -11.34
N ASN A 35 4.06 10.57 -12.64
CA ASN A 35 3.54 9.43 -13.38
C ASN A 35 4.55 8.27 -13.45
N GLN A 36 5.86 8.58 -13.58
CA GLN A 36 6.89 7.55 -13.57
C GLN A 36 7.01 6.88 -12.19
N LEU A 37 6.96 7.66 -11.11
CA LEU A 37 6.93 7.15 -9.74
C LEU A 37 5.67 6.30 -9.49
N LEU A 38 4.52 6.76 -9.96
CA LEU A 38 3.25 6.03 -9.86
C LEU A 38 3.30 4.71 -10.67
N THR A 39 3.92 4.72 -11.84
CA THR A 39 4.06 3.52 -12.66
C THR A 39 5.01 2.51 -12.02
N LYS A 40 6.11 2.98 -11.44
CA LYS A 40 7.18 2.13 -10.91
C LYS A 40 6.94 1.64 -9.49
N TYR A 41 6.32 2.48 -8.66
CA TYR A 41 6.11 2.23 -7.23
C TYR A 41 4.64 2.29 -6.81
N GLY A 42 3.77 2.92 -7.62
CA GLY A 42 2.34 3.00 -7.36
C GLY A 42 1.57 1.75 -7.80
N THR A 43 2.18 0.83 -8.54
CA THR A 43 1.60 -0.51 -8.71
C THR A 43 1.85 -1.31 -7.44
N PRO A 44 0.79 -1.77 -6.73
CA PRO A 44 0.98 -2.72 -5.65
C PRO A 44 1.64 -3.97 -6.22
N THR A 45 2.92 -4.13 -5.93
CA THR A 45 3.67 -5.33 -6.33
C THR A 45 3.03 -6.51 -5.65
N VAL A 46 2.91 -7.65 -6.34
CA VAL A 46 2.34 -8.90 -5.79
C VAL A 46 2.97 -9.25 -4.43
N THR A 47 4.25 -8.91 -4.24
CA THR A 47 4.99 -9.04 -2.97
C THR A 47 4.45 -8.13 -1.84
N GLY A 48 4.06 -6.90 -2.15
CA GLY A 48 3.42 -5.99 -1.20
C GLY A 48 2.04 -6.48 -0.80
N VAL A 49 1.24 -6.93 -1.77
CA VAL A 49 -0.09 -7.52 -1.51
C VAL A 49 0.03 -8.81 -0.70
N PHE A 50 1.03 -9.65 -1.01
CA PHE A 50 1.30 -10.86 -0.23
C PHE A 50 1.75 -10.56 1.19
N ARG A 51 2.55 -9.51 1.42
CA ARG A 51 2.93 -9.06 2.76
C ARG A 51 1.69 -8.63 3.54
N ASP A 52 0.82 -7.82 2.95
CA ASP A 52 -0.37 -7.30 3.61
C ASP A 52 -1.39 -8.43 3.87
N PHE A 53 -1.52 -9.40 2.97
CA PHE A 53 -2.29 -10.63 3.18
C PHE A 53 -1.68 -11.53 4.27
N LYS A 54 -0.36 -11.69 4.30
CA LYS A 54 0.35 -12.42 5.35
C LYS A 54 0.20 -11.76 6.71
N GLU A 55 0.17 -10.42 6.76
CA GLU A 55 -0.12 -9.68 7.98
C GLU A 55 -1.55 -9.97 8.46
N ALA A 56 -2.53 -9.96 7.56
CA ALA A 56 -3.91 -10.34 7.87
C ALA A 56 -4.02 -11.77 8.44
N LEU A 57 -3.29 -12.73 7.87
CA LEU A 57 -3.26 -14.13 8.34
C LEU A 57 -2.57 -14.31 9.70
N ASN A 58 -1.64 -13.42 10.06
CA ASN A 58 -0.92 -13.47 11.33
C ASN A 58 -1.63 -12.75 12.48
N ILE A 59 -2.74 -12.06 12.21
CA ILE A 59 -3.56 -11.47 13.27
C ILE A 59 -4.25 -12.60 14.02
N CYS A 60 -3.78 -12.87 15.23
CA CYS A 60 -4.35 -13.84 16.15
C CYS A 60 -5.17 -13.10 17.21
N ILE A 61 -6.42 -13.52 17.42
CA ILE A 61 -7.31 -12.90 18.40
C ILE A 61 -6.95 -13.40 19.79
N LYS A 62 -6.31 -12.53 20.59
CA LYS A 62 -5.95 -12.86 21.98
C LYS A 62 -7.23 -12.94 22.84
N ALA A 63 -7.37 -14.02 23.59
CA ALA A 63 -8.55 -14.27 24.44
C ALA A 63 -8.84 -13.16 25.48
N ASP A 64 -7.82 -12.43 25.93
CA ASP A 64 -7.93 -11.39 26.96
C ASP A 64 -8.10 -9.95 26.40
N GLY A 65 -8.24 -9.77 25.08
CA GLY A 65 -8.30 -8.45 24.43
C GLY A 65 -9.62 -8.20 23.69
N HIS A 66 -10.08 -6.94 23.65
CA HIS A 66 -11.25 -6.57 22.86
C HIS A 66 -11.00 -6.87 21.37
N PRO A 67 -11.79 -7.76 20.73
CA PRO A 67 -11.48 -8.28 19.40
C PRO A 67 -11.68 -7.25 18.28
N GLY A 68 -12.46 -6.18 18.53
CA GLY A 68 -12.78 -5.15 17.54
C GLY A 68 -11.55 -4.56 16.83
N ASN A 69 -10.50 -4.19 17.57
CA ASN A 69 -9.28 -3.61 16.98
C ASN A 69 -8.53 -4.60 16.06
N GLN A 70 -8.62 -5.91 16.33
CA GLN A 70 -7.95 -6.93 15.53
C GLN A 70 -8.76 -7.26 14.27
N ILE A 71 -10.08 -7.27 14.40
CA ILE A 71 -11.01 -7.41 13.28
C ILE A 71 -10.89 -6.22 12.32
N ASP A 72 -10.84 -4.98 12.83
CA ASP A 72 -10.69 -3.79 12.00
C ASP A 72 -9.36 -3.80 11.22
N ARG A 73 -8.28 -4.30 11.83
CA ARG A 73 -6.99 -4.49 11.14
C ARG A 73 -7.08 -5.56 10.04
N MET A 74 -7.76 -6.68 10.27
CA MET A 74 -7.98 -7.68 9.22
C MET A 74 -8.83 -7.13 8.07
N VAL A 75 -9.90 -6.40 8.38
CA VAL A 75 -10.75 -5.75 7.37
C VAL A 75 -9.95 -4.74 6.55
N THR A 76 -9.12 -3.94 7.19
CA THR A 76 -8.24 -2.98 6.51
C THR A 76 -7.27 -3.68 5.56
N ALA A 77 -6.66 -4.78 5.99
CA ALA A 77 -5.76 -5.57 5.14
C ALA A 77 -6.49 -6.22 3.94
N PHE A 78 -7.73 -6.70 4.13
CA PHE A 78 -8.54 -7.21 3.01
C PHE A 78 -8.95 -6.10 2.03
N GLN A 79 -9.22 -4.88 2.51
CA GLN A 79 -9.49 -3.72 1.65
C GLN A 79 -8.26 -3.33 0.83
N GLN A 80 -7.06 -3.39 1.42
CA GLN A 80 -5.80 -3.15 0.71
C GLN A 80 -5.52 -4.22 -0.37
N CYS A 81 -5.84 -5.49 -0.08
CA CYS A 81 -5.78 -6.57 -1.07
C CYS A 81 -6.76 -6.33 -2.24
N ALA A 82 -8.00 -5.92 -1.93
CA ALA A 82 -9.01 -5.61 -2.94
C ALA A 82 -8.62 -4.41 -3.81
N ALA A 83 -8.01 -3.37 -3.24
CA ALA A 83 -7.46 -2.24 -3.97
C ALA A 83 -6.34 -2.66 -4.95
N SER A 84 -5.68 -3.78 -4.66
CA SER A 84 -4.62 -4.37 -5.48
C SER A 84 -5.12 -5.43 -6.47
N SER A 85 -6.43 -5.45 -6.77
CA SER A 85 -7.11 -6.42 -7.64
C SER A 85 -7.09 -7.88 -7.15
N ILE A 86 -6.69 -8.14 -5.89
CA ILE A 86 -6.81 -9.46 -5.27
C ILE A 86 -8.09 -9.49 -4.44
N LEU A 87 -9.17 -9.95 -5.06
CA LEU A 87 -10.46 -10.14 -4.40
C LEU A 87 -10.40 -11.40 -3.52
N VAL A 88 -10.37 -11.22 -2.21
CA VAL A 88 -10.60 -12.30 -1.25
C VAL A 88 -12.11 -12.50 -1.11
N PRO A 89 -12.69 -13.65 -1.51
CA PRO A 89 -14.13 -13.90 -1.39
C PRO A 89 -14.59 -13.80 0.07
N LYS A 90 -15.82 -13.33 0.29
CA LYS A 90 -16.39 -13.17 1.64
C LYS A 90 -16.36 -14.48 2.45
N GLN A 91 -16.58 -15.63 1.80
CA GLN A 91 -16.47 -16.92 2.47
C GLN A 91 -15.05 -17.18 3.01
N LEU A 92 -14.02 -16.83 2.23
CA LEU A 92 -12.63 -17.02 2.64
C LEU A 92 -12.24 -16.05 3.76
N GLN A 93 -12.73 -14.81 3.73
CA GLN A 93 -12.56 -13.85 4.83
C GLN A 93 -13.16 -14.38 6.13
N ALA A 94 -14.37 -14.96 6.07
CA ALA A 94 -15.02 -15.57 7.23
C ALA A 94 -14.23 -16.78 7.76
N MET A 95 -13.69 -17.64 6.89
CA MET A 95 -12.86 -18.77 7.29
C MET A 95 -11.55 -18.33 7.95
N ILE A 96 -10.90 -17.28 7.44
CA ILE A 96 -9.67 -16.72 8.03
C ILE A 96 -9.98 -16.11 9.41
N LEU A 97 -11.10 -15.41 9.55
CA LEU A 97 -11.52 -14.83 10.82
C LEU A 97 -11.89 -15.91 11.85
N LEU A 98 -12.56 -16.98 11.42
CA LEU A 98 -12.84 -18.16 12.24
C LEU A 98 -11.56 -18.90 12.67
N ALA A 99 -10.55 -19.00 11.80
CA ALA A 99 -9.27 -19.61 12.12
C ALA A 99 -8.40 -18.76 13.07
N ALA A 100 -8.65 -17.45 13.12
CA ALA A 100 -7.93 -16.50 13.99
C ALA A 100 -8.55 -16.39 15.40
N MET A 101 -9.73 -16.97 15.63
CA MET A 101 -10.35 -17.05 16.95
C MET A 101 -9.74 -18.20 17.77
N PRO A 102 -9.56 -18.02 19.08
CA PRO A 102 -9.01 -19.06 19.97
C PRO A 102 -9.95 -20.26 20.16
#